data_AF-A0A9P7FSP3-F1
#
_entry.id   AF-A0A9P7FSP3-F1
#
_cell.length_a   1.000
_cell.length_b   1.000
_cell.length_c   1.000
_cell.angle_alpha   90.00
_cell.angle_beta   90.00
_cell.angle_gamma   90.00
#
_symmetry.space_group_name_H-M   'P 1'
#
loop_
_entity.id
_entity.type
_entity.pdbx_description
1 polymer ?
#
loop_
_entity_poly.entity_id
_entity_poly.type
_entity_poly.pdbx_seq_one_letter_code
_entity_poly.pdbx_strand_id
1 'polypeptide(L)'
;KIDSFLKLKAIENGVNPAFHNARSLLQRIDALPREPDWKCTALRVTGDQKDTSGNPHTDELELWHRDPVECIRELMGNELIGKDNAYAPCQIYCDENRTNCEYGQMNTANWWGDTQRGDPIHSVLRDPEKTLSTLQEQARGQKSDDFVKHSLRPINPFWKDLPNCNIFACMTPDILHQLHKGVFKDHIVSWASAAVGEVKVDHHFQTMNYHPTLRHFKKGISLTSQWTGTEHKNMEKVFLGVLANATDPKVILAVRGILDFIYYAHFEVHTDKSLAQLNAAWVAFHKNKSIFQDLEIQQHFNISKVHNIKHYLDSIRELGSAAGYNSEATERLHIDLAKVGY
;
A
#
# COMPACT_ATOMS: atom_id res chain seq x y z
N LYS A 1 -5.07 -9.43 -47.09
CA LYS A 1 -5.24 -7.96 -47.29
C LYS A 1 -3.90 -7.22 -47.27
N ILE A 2 -3.01 -7.47 -46.28
CA ILE A 2 -1.67 -6.84 -46.21
C ILE A 2 -0.85 -7.00 -47.51
N ASP A 3 -0.78 -8.21 -48.08
CA ASP A 3 0.00 -8.45 -49.33
C ASP A 3 -0.55 -7.71 -50.56
N SER A 4 -1.84 -7.36 -50.56
CA SER A 4 -2.48 -6.56 -51.62
C SER A 4 -2.19 -5.07 -51.43
N PHE A 5 -2.06 -4.63 -50.18
CA PHE A 5 -1.74 -3.24 -49.82
C PHE A 5 -0.26 -2.91 -50.08
N LEU A 6 0.65 -3.83 -49.76
CA LEU A 6 2.09 -3.66 -49.99
C LEU A 6 2.48 -3.55 -51.48
N LYS A 7 1.63 -4.06 -52.39
CA LYS A 7 1.79 -3.98 -53.86
C LYS A 7 1.25 -2.69 -54.48
N LEU A 8 0.76 -1.75 -53.67
CA LEU A 8 0.33 -0.45 -54.18
C LEU A 8 1.58 0.39 -54.50
N LYS A 9 1.68 0.91 -55.72
CA LYS A 9 2.84 1.72 -56.17
C LYS A 9 3.19 2.89 -55.23
N ALA A 10 2.21 3.44 -54.51
CA ALA A 10 2.43 4.49 -53.52
C ALA A 10 3.23 4.00 -52.29
N ILE A 11 3.06 2.74 -51.89
CA ILE A 11 3.77 2.12 -50.76
C ILE A 11 5.18 1.67 -51.20
N GLU A 12 5.28 0.99 -52.34
CA GLU A 12 6.56 0.52 -52.91
C GLU A 12 7.54 1.68 -53.14
N ASN A 13 7.08 2.81 -53.71
CA ASN A 13 7.95 3.94 -54.07
C ASN A 13 8.01 5.05 -53.01
N GLY A 14 7.03 5.14 -52.10
CA GLY A 14 6.90 6.24 -51.14
C GLY A 14 7.25 5.90 -49.70
N VAL A 15 7.07 4.64 -49.27
CA VAL A 15 7.26 4.22 -47.87
C VAL A 15 8.41 3.24 -47.72
N ASN A 16 8.69 2.41 -48.73
CA ASN A 16 9.76 1.41 -48.76
C ASN A 16 9.91 0.62 -47.43
N PRO A 17 8.85 -0.07 -46.97
CA PRO A 17 8.86 -0.77 -45.70
C PRO A 17 9.90 -1.90 -45.69
N ALA A 18 10.49 -2.17 -44.51
CA ALA A 18 11.51 -3.21 -44.34
C ALA A 18 11.03 -4.67 -44.55
N PHE A 19 9.79 -4.87 -44.97
CA PHE A 19 9.11 -6.16 -45.17
C PHE A 19 8.30 -6.11 -46.47
N HIS A 20 8.31 -7.21 -47.23
CA HIS A 20 7.77 -7.28 -48.59
C HIS A 20 6.48 -8.12 -48.71
N ASN A 21 6.07 -8.79 -47.64
CA ASN A 21 4.80 -9.52 -47.52
C ASN A 21 4.41 -9.72 -46.04
N ALA A 22 3.18 -10.15 -45.80
CA ALA A 22 2.64 -10.39 -44.46
C ALA A 22 3.47 -11.39 -43.64
N ARG A 23 4.09 -12.40 -44.28
CA ARG A 23 4.97 -13.36 -43.60
C ARG A 23 6.26 -12.71 -43.09
N SER A 24 6.91 -11.88 -43.89
CA SER A 24 8.12 -11.13 -43.51
C SER A 24 7.82 -10.04 -42.47
N LEU A 25 6.60 -9.50 -42.44
CA LEU A 25 6.12 -8.63 -41.37
C LEU A 25 5.94 -9.42 -40.06
N LEU A 26 5.22 -10.55 -40.11
CA LEU A 26 5.03 -11.41 -38.93
C LEU A 26 6.36 -11.91 -38.38
N GLN A 27 7.30 -12.36 -39.22
CA GLN A 27 8.64 -12.75 -38.79
C GLN A 27 9.44 -11.62 -38.11
N ARG A 28 9.18 -10.35 -38.48
CA ARG A 28 9.79 -9.20 -37.79
C ARG A 28 9.10 -8.90 -36.46
N ILE A 29 7.77 -9.06 -36.38
CA ILE A 29 7.00 -8.95 -35.13
C ILE A 29 7.43 -10.06 -34.15
N ASP A 30 7.55 -11.29 -34.64
CA ASP A 30 8.01 -12.46 -33.88
C ASP A 30 9.44 -12.32 -33.34
N ALA A 31 10.26 -11.48 -34.00
CA ALA A 31 11.65 -11.19 -33.65
C ALA A 31 11.82 -9.89 -32.83
N LEU A 32 10.73 -9.21 -32.45
CA LEU A 32 10.78 -8.18 -31.43
C LEU A 32 11.10 -8.83 -30.06
N PRO A 33 11.67 -8.06 -29.11
CA PRO A 33 11.79 -8.51 -27.72
C PRO A 33 10.41 -8.96 -27.21
N ARG A 34 10.35 -10.16 -26.62
CA ARG A 34 9.14 -10.71 -26.02
C ARG A 34 9.22 -10.52 -24.51
N GLU A 35 8.05 -10.41 -23.89
CA GLU A 35 7.92 -10.49 -22.43
C GLU A 35 8.55 -11.78 -21.90
N PRO A 36 9.12 -11.79 -20.67
CA PRO A 36 9.65 -13.00 -20.05
C PRO A 36 8.61 -14.13 -20.00
N ASP A 37 9.06 -15.33 -20.36
CA ASP A 37 8.19 -16.50 -20.44
C ASP A 37 7.57 -16.85 -19.08
N TRP A 38 6.29 -17.21 -19.10
CA TRP A 38 5.61 -17.80 -17.95
C TRP A 38 6.17 -19.19 -17.66
N LYS A 39 6.66 -19.38 -16.43
CA LYS A 39 7.16 -20.63 -15.89
C LYS A 39 6.08 -21.20 -14.96
N CYS A 40 5.65 -22.43 -15.20
CA CYS A 40 4.85 -23.19 -14.23
C CYS A 40 5.78 -24.02 -13.36
N THR A 41 5.52 -24.06 -12.05
CA THR A 41 6.29 -24.86 -11.09
C THR A 41 5.32 -25.52 -10.11
N ALA A 42 5.32 -26.85 -10.07
CA ALA A 42 4.52 -27.59 -9.11
C ALA A 42 5.05 -27.36 -7.68
N LEU A 43 4.20 -26.84 -6.81
CA LEU A 43 4.44 -26.66 -5.39
C LEU A 43 3.63 -27.69 -4.60
N ARG A 44 4.33 -28.63 -3.95
CA ARG A 44 3.69 -29.54 -3.00
C ARG A 44 3.50 -28.83 -1.66
N VAL A 45 2.25 -28.55 -1.30
CA VAL A 45 1.88 -27.90 -0.04
C VAL A 45 1.39 -28.94 0.96
N THR A 46 1.92 -28.90 2.18
CA THR A 46 1.48 -29.77 3.27
C THR A 46 0.48 -29.02 4.15
N GLY A 47 -0.75 -29.53 4.24
CA GLY A 47 -1.82 -28.97 5.05
C GLY A 47 -1.71 -29.34 6.54
N ASP A 48 -2.55 -28.72 7.36
CA ASP A 48 -2.71 -28.97 8.79
C ASP A 48 -3.63 -30.18 9.09
N GLN A 49 -4.53 -30.53 8.16
CA GLN A 49 -5.37 -31.71 8.25
C GLN A 49 -4.55 -33.00 8.09
N LYS A 50 -4.90 -34.01 8.89
CA LYS A 50 -4.26 -35.33 8.89
C LYS A 50 -5.24 -36.41 8.44
N ASP A 51 -4.72 -37.39 7.72
CA ASP A 51 -5.46 -38.60 7.38
C ASP A 51 -5.74 -39.46 8.63
N THR A 52 -6.52 -40.54 8.45
CA THR A 52 -6.84 -41.50 9.52
C THR A 52 -5.63 -42.28 10.04
N SER A 53 -4.46 -42.18 9.38
CA SER A 53 -3.19 -42.77 9.81
C SER A 53 -2.26 -41.73 10.48
N GLY A 54 -2.69 -40.47 10.59
CA GLY A 54 -1.92 -39.38 11.21
C GLY A 54 -0.92 -38.67 10.29
N ASN A 55 -0.87 -39.01 9.00
CA ASN A 55 -0.04 -38.31 8.02
C ASN A 55 -0.70 -36.99 7.63
N PRO A 56 0.05 -35.89 7.46
CA PRO A 56 -0.53 -34.64 6.98
C PRO A 56 -0.90 -34.78 5.49
N HIS A 57 -2.06 -34.23 5.11
CA HIS A 57 -2.46 -34.16 3.71
C HIS A 57 -1.47 -33.28 2.94
N THR A 58 -1.07 -33.74 1.75
CA THR A 58 -0.30 -32.92 0.81
C THR A 58 -1.07 -32.76 -0.49
N ASP A 59 -1.12 -31.54 -0.98
CA ASP A 59 -1.71 -31.20 -2.28
C ASP A 59 -0.62 -30.65 -3.23
N GLU A 60 -0.86 -30.67 -4.53
CA GLU A 60 0.09 -30.23 -5.55
C GLU A 60 -0.52 -29.07 -6.35
N LEU A 61 0.03 -27.87 -6.13
CA LEU A 61 -0.47 -26.63 -6.71
C LEU A 61 0.45 -26.14 -7.84
N GLU A 62 -0.13 -25.69 -8.94
CA GLU A 62 0.62 -25.02 -10.01
C GLU A 62 0.92 -23.55 -9.63
N LEU A 63 2.18 -23.22 -9.36
CA LEU A 63 2.62 -21.83 -9.31
C LEU A 63 3.04 -21.37 -10.70
N TRP A 64 2.28 -20.45 -11.27
CA TRP A 64 2.65 -19.71 -12.48
C TRP A 64 3.39 -18.42 -12.09
N HIS A 65 4.62 -18.26 -12.56
CA HIS A 65 5.48 -17.10 -12.28
C HIS A 65 6.34 -16.71 -13.49
N ARG A 66 6.99 -15.55 -13.43
CA ARG A 66 8.00 -15.09 -14.39
C ARG A 66 9.31 -14.84 -13.65
N ASP A 67 10.43 -14.83 -14.38
CA ASP A 67 11.71 -14.45 -13.77
C ASP A 67 11.71 -12.96 -13.42
N PRO A 68 11.84 -12.59 -12.13
CA PRO A 68 11.75 -11.20 -11.72
C PRO A 68 12.90 -10.35 -12.28
N VAL A 69 14.07 -10.94 -12.53
CA VAL A 69 15.21 -10.22 -13.11
C VAL A 69 14.99 -9.95 -14.59
N GLU A 70 14.36 -10.87 -15.31
CA GLU A 70 13.99 -10.66 -16.72
C GLU A 70 12.86 -9.63 -16.84
N CYS A 71 11.84 -9.68 -15.97
CA CYS A 71 10.78 -8.66 -15.93
C CYS A 71 11.31 -7.25 -15.63
N ILE A 72 12.21 -7.11 -14.66
CA ILE A 72 12.84 -5.82 -14.35
C ILE A 72 13.70 -5.35 -15.53
N ARG A 73 14.46 -6.24 -16.18
CA ARG A 73 15.29 -5.91 -17.35
C ARG A 73 14.46 -5.42 -18.53
N GLU A 74 13.32 -6.07 -18.80
CA GLU A 74 12.37 -5.61 -19.83
C GLU A 74 11.81 -4.23 -19.48
N LEU A 75 11.29 -4.06 -18.27
CA LEU A 75 10.66 -2.81 -17.82
C LEU A 75 11.65 -1.63 -17.84
N MET A 76 12.90 -1.84 -17.42
CA MET A 76 13.97 -0.84 -17.48
C MET A 76 14.47 -0.57 -18.91
N GLY A 77 14.40 -1.56 -19.80
CA GLY A 77 14.82 -1.46 -21.20
C GLY A 77 13.74 -0.90 -22.14
N ASN A 78 12.52 -0.70 -21.67
CA ASN A 78 11.41 -0.17 -22.46
C ASN A 78 11.57 1.34 -22.70
N GLU A 79 11.85 1.75 -23.94
CA GLU A 79 12.06 3.17 -24.31
C GLU A 79 10.86 4.10 -24.06
N LEU A 80 9.65 3.53 -23.89
CA LEU A 80 8.44 4.29 -23.53
C LEU A 80 8.38 4.63 -22.03
N ILE A 81 9.11 3.89 -21.18
CA ILE A 81 9.15 4.06 -19.73
C ILE A 81 10.50 4.68 -19.29
N GLY A 82 11.60 4.27 -19.93
CA GLY A 82 12.96 4.65 -19.58
C GLY A 82 13.29 6.14 -19.63
N LYS A 83 12.46 6.97 -20.28
CA LYS A 83 12.62 8.43 -20.30
C LYS A 83 12.12 9.12 -19.03
N ASP A 84 11.17 8.51 -18.34
CA ASP A 84 10.55 9.05 -17.12
C ASP A 84 11.12 8.38 -15.85
N ASN A 85 12.00 7.38 -16.02
CA ASN A 85 12.70 6.71 -14.92
C ASN A 85 13.85 7.58 -14.37
N ALA A 86 13.84 7.83 -13.06
CA ALA A 86 15.01 8.33 -12.35
C ALA A 86 15.98 7.17 -12.03
N TYR A 87 17.27 7.38 -12.26
CA TYR A 87 18.32 6.38 -11.97
C TYR A 87 19.32 6.85 -10.89
N ALA A 88 19.14 8.06 -10.36
CA ALA A 88 19.99 8.66 -9.33
C ALA A 88 19.13 9.43 -8.31
N PRO A 89 19.55 9.49 -7.03
CA PRO A 89 18.88 10.28 -6.01
C PRO A 89 19.05 11.78 -6.30
N CYS A 90 18.02 12.56 -6.00
CA CYS A 90 17.96 14.00 -6.23
C CYS A 90 17.15 14.68 -5.13
N GLN A 91 17.81 15.41 -4.23
CA GLN A 91 17.11 16.21 -3.23
C GLN A 91 16.50 17.46 -3.88
N ILE A 92 15.17 17.56 -3.85
CA ILE A 92 14.41 18.72 -4.27
C ILE A 92 14.11 19.58 -3.03
N TYR A 93 14.23 20.89 -3.18
CA TYR A 93 13.99 21.86 -2.10
C TYR A 93 12.98 22.90 -2.57
N CYS A 94 12.02 23.24 -1.71
CA CYS A 94 11.01 24.25 -2.02
C CYS A 94 11.47 25.70 -1.76
N ASP A 95 12.74 25.89 -1.39
CA ASP A 95 13.34 27.21 -1.10
C ASP A 95 14.81 27.28 -1.53
N GLU A 96 15.29 28.49 -1.84
CA GLU A 96 16.66 28.75 -2.32
C GLU A 96 17.73 28.45 -1.25
N ASN A 97 17.37 28.50 0.03
CA ASN A 97 18.28 28.24 1.16
C ASN A 97 18.45 26.75 1.46
N ARG A 98 17.69 25.88 0.78
CA ARG A 98 17.65 24.42 0.95
C ARG A 98 17.25 23.98 2.37
N THR A 99 16.26 24.66 2.94
CA THR A 99 15.79 24.41 4.32
C THR A 99 14.51 23.57 4.45
N ASN A 100 13.76 23.39 3.36
CA ASN A 100 12.52 22.61 3.29
C ASN A 100 12.61 21.62 2.12
N CYS A 101 12.75 20.33 2.44
CA CYS A 101 12.87 19.26 1.45
C CYS A 101 11.51 18.88 0.84
N GLU A 102 11.53 18.40 -0.39
CA GLU A 102 10.36 17.89 -1.12
C GLU A 102 10.47 16.38 -1.37
N TYR A 103 9.47 15.62 -0.93
CA TYR A 103 9.40 14.16 -0.95
C TYR A 103 8.22 13.72 -1.82
N GLY A 104 8.49 13.35 -3.09
CA GLY A 104 7.46 12.96 -4.06
C GLY A 104 7.63 11.52 -4.52
N GLN A 105 8.85 11.13 -4.87
CA GLN A 105 9.23 9.83 -5.41
C GLN A 105 10.37 9.21 -4.59
N MET A 106 10.61 7.90 -4.71
CA MET A 106 11.71 7.23 -4.00
C MET A 106 13.08 7.87 -4.27
N ASN A 107 13.31 8.40 -5.48
CA ASN A 107 14.57 9.06 -5.81
C ASN A 107 14.72 10.47 -5.22
N THR A 108 13.63 11.08 -4.72
CA THR A 108 13.68 12.37 -4.03
C THR A 108 13.70 12.25 -2.51
N ALA A 109 13.61 11.03 -2.00
CA ALA A 109 13.58 10.70 -0.59
C ALA A 109 14.96 10.23 -0.07
N ASN A 110 15.12 10.24 1.26
CA ASN A 110 16.42 10.04 1.92
C ASN A 110 17.03 8.68 1.60
N TRP A 111 16.22 7.61 1.61
CA TRP A 111 16.70 6.23 1.54
C TRP A 111 17.53 5.94 0.29
N TRP A 112 17.17 6.48 -0.88
CA TRP A 112 17.95 6.27 -2.11
C TRP A 112 19.29 7.03 -2.04
N GLY A 113 19.30 8.23 -1.44
CA GLY A 113 20.54 8.98 -1.16
C GLY A 113 21.49 8.20 -0.27
N ASP A 114 20.97 7.73 0.87
CA ASP A 114 21.73 7.03 1.91
C ASP A 114 22.15 5.60 1.48
N THR A 115 21.32 4.93 0.67
CA THR A 115 21.66 3.61 0.08
C THR A 115 22.78 3.71 -0.96
N GLN A 116 22.99 4.88 -1.58
CA GLN A 116 24.12 5.12 -2.50
C GLN A 116 25.37 5.70 -1.82
N ARG A 117 25.30 6.09 -0.53
CA ARG A 117 26.44 6.52 0.31
C ARG A 117 26.14 6.19 1.78
N GLY A 118 26.76 5.14 2.34
CA GLY A 118 26.69 4.85 3.79
C GLY A 118 27.14 6.05 4.64
N ASP A 119 26.67 6.26 5.88
CA ASP A 119 26.19 5.31 6.91
C ASP A 119 24.92 5.82 7.67
N PRO A 120 24.24 5.00 8.50
CA PRO A 120 22.83 5.22 8.92
C PRO A 120 22.62 5.93 10.28
N ILE A 121 21.41 6.49 10.52
CA ILE A 121 20.82 6.78 11.86
C ILE A 121 19.34 7.24 11.73
N HIS A 122 18.35 6.93 12.60
CA HIS A 122 18.09 5.79 13.49
C HIS A 122 16.64 5.87 14.08
N SER A 123 15.85 4.78 13.99
CA SER A 123 14.61 4.51 14.77
C SER A 123 14.55 3.00 15.01
N VAL A 124 14.07 2.51 16.17
CA VAL A 124 14.20 1.09 16.53
C VAL A 124 13.15 0.21 15.84
N LEU A 125 13.38 -0.02 14.54
CA LEU A 125 12.88 -1.19 13.82
C LEU A 125 13.39 -2.47 14.50
N ARG A 126 12.74 -3.61 14.23
CA ARG A 126 13.25 -4.89 14.72
C ARG A 126 14.60 -5.18 14.05
N ASP A 127 15.57 -5.52 14.88
CA ASP A 127 16.87 -6.01 14.44
C ASP A 127 16.70 -7.42 13.83
N PRO A 128 17.09 -7.65 12.56
CA PRO A 128 17.02 -8.96 11.92
C PRO A 128 17.88 -10.03 12.61
N GLU A 129 19.10 -9.69 13.03
CA GLU A 129 20.02 -10.62 13.68
C GLU A 129 19.50 -11.02 15.05
N LYS A 130 19.04 -10.03 15.85
CA LYS A 130 18.42 -10.31 17.14
C LYS A 130 17.16 -11.16 16.96
N THR A 131 16.33 -10.87 15.96
CA THR A 131 15.13 -11.68 15.66
C THR A 131 15.51 -13.12 15.29
N LEU A 132 16.53 -13.33 14.46
CA LEU A 132 17.03 -14.67 14.12
C LEU A 132 17.59 -15.41 15.33
N SER A 133 18.35 -14.73 16.21
CA SER A 133 18.89 -15.35 17.44
C SER A 133 17.77 -15.87 18.35
N THR A 134 16.74 -15.05 18.61
CA THR A 134 15.58 -15.42 19.42
C THR A 134 14.78 -16.58 18.80
N LEU A 135 14.67 -16.64 17.47
CA LEU A 135 14.05 -17.77 16.76
C LEU A 135 14.88 -19.06 16.89
N GLN A 136 16.21 -18.97 16.85
CA GLN A 136 17.11 -20.12 17.03
C GLN A 136 17.11 -20.64 18.47
N GLU A 137 17.06 -19.76 19.48
CA GLU A 137 16.89 -20.13 20.89
C GLU A 137 15.58 -20.91 21.10
N GLN A 138 14.47 -20.38 20.58
CA GLN A 138 13.17 -21.05 20.64
C GLN A 138 13.19 -22.42 19.93
N ALA A 139 13.85 -22.52 18.75
CA ALA A 139 14.01 -23.78 18.03
C ALA A 139 14.86 -24.81 18.78
N ARG A 140 15.77 -24.38 19.66
CA ARG A 140 16.53 -25.22 20.59
C ARG A 140 15.76 -25.55 21.89
N GLY A 141 14.49 -25.15 21.99
CA GLY A 141 13.64 -25.39 23.16
C GLY A 141 13.83 -24.40 24.31
N GLN A 142 14.65 -23.36 24.12
CA GLN A 142 14.85 -22.31 25.13
C GLN A 142 13.69 -21.31 25.05
N LYS A 143 12.94 -21.15 26.14
CA LYS A 143 11.87 -20.15 26.23
C LYS A 143 12.50 -18.79 26.54
N SER A 144 12.48 -17.89 25.56
CA SER A 144 12.96 -16.52 25.71
C SER A 144 11.79 -15.56 25.98
N ASP A 145 11.93 -14.70 26.99
CA ASP A 145 10.94 -13.64 27.26
C ASP A 145 10.81 -12.68 26.07
N ASP A 146 11.92 -12.43 25.35
CA ASP A 146 11.92 -11.62 24.13
C ASP A 146 11.12 -12.29 22.99
N PHE A 147 11.04 -13.64 22.93
CA PHE A 147 10.19 -14.35 21.95
C PHE A 147 8.70 -14.02 22.15
N VAL A 148 8.23 -14.04 23.40
CA VAL A 148 6.85 -13.73 23.78
C VAL A 148 6.56 -12.23 23.61
N LYS A 149 7.43 -11.38 24.16
CA LYS A 149 7.37 -9.91 24.10
C LYS A 149 7.33 -9.37 22.67
N HIS A 150 8.08 -9.98 21.74
CA HIS A 150 8.05 -9.61 20.32
C HIS A 150 6.99 -10.38 19.51
N SER A 151 6.18 -11.23 20.15
CA SER A 151 5.11 -12.02 19.54
C SER A 151 5.58 -12.81 18.31
N LEU A 152 6.77 -13.41 18.42
CA LEU A 152 7.36 -14.20 17.35
C LEU A 152 6.60 -15.53 17.19
N ARG A 153 6.71 -16.12 16.00
CA ARG A 153 6.21 -17.48 15.70
C ARG A 153 7.41 -18.39 15.43
N PRO A 154 7.34 -19.68 15.79
CA PRO A 154 8.43 -20.63 15.58
C PRO A 154 8.50 -21.05 14.11
N ILE A 155 8.97 -20.15 13.25
CA ILE A 155 9.13 -20.34 11.80
C ILE A 155 10.59 -20.15 11.41
N ASN A 156 11.01 -20.79 10.32
CA ASN A 156 12.24 -20.41 9.62
C ASN A 156 11.89 -19.27 8.64
N PRO A 157 12.32 -18.02 8.88
CA PRO A 157 11.91 -16.90 8.04
C PRO A 157 12.61 -16.95 6.68
N PHE A 158 11.85 -16.76 5.59
CA PHE A 158 12.39 -16.78 4.23
C PHE A 158 13.50 -15.73 3.97
N TRP A 159 13.48 -14.62 4.72
CA TRP A 159 14.44 -13.53 4.61
C TRP A 159 15.77 -13.80 5.33
N LYS A 160 15.90 -14.91 6.08
CA LYS A 160 17.12 -15.30 6.82
C LYS A 160 18.39 -15.23 5.95
N ASP A 161 18.27 -15.68 4.72
CA ASP A 161 19.40 -15.86 3.79
C ASP A 161 19.53 -14.68 2.80
N LEU A 162 18.95 -13.50 3.13
CA LEU A 162 19.04 -12.26 2.34
C LEU A 162 19.93 -11.21 3.05
N PRO A 163 21.27 -11.31 2.97
CA PRO A 163 22.20 -10.56 3.82
C PRO A 163 22.13 -9.04 3.67
N ASN A 164 21.65 -8.54 2.53
CA ASN A 164 21.57 -7.11 2.22
C ASN A 164 20.14 -6.54 2.33
N CYS A 165 19.19 -7.30 2.89
CA CYS A 165 17.77 -6.94 2.94
C CYS A 165 17.22 -6.91 4.37
N ASN A 166 16.96 -5.71 4.89
CA ASN A 166 16.19 -5.58 6.13
C ASN A 166 14.69 -5.66 5.83
N ILE A 167 14.11 -6.85 5.98
CA ILE A 167 12.67 -7.09 5.77
C ILE A 167 11.75 -6.15 6.56
N PHE A 168 12.19 -5.63 7.71
CA PHE A 168 11.40 -4.72 8.53
C PHE A 168 11.39 -3.28 7.98
N ALA A 169 12.32 -2.93 7.09
CA ALA A 169 12.28 -1.70 6.30
C ALA A 169 11.42 -1.87 5.02
N CYS A 170 11.25 -3.10 4.52
CA CYS A 170 10.42 -3.39 3.34
C CYS A 170 8.90 -3.35 3.62
N MET A 171 8.46 -3.28 4.88
CA MET A 171 7.04 -3.21 5.24
C MET A 171 6.55 -1.76 5.16
N THR A 172 6.16 -1.33 3.96
CA THR A 172 5.65 0.02 3.74
C THR A 172 4.23 0.21 4.33
N PRO A 173 3.86 1.44 4.73
CA PRO A 173 2.49 1.75 5.13
C PRO A 173 1.53 1.70 3.93
N ASP A 174 0.33 1.15 4.13
CA ASP A 174 -0.67 0.98 3.07
C ASP A 174 -1.94 1.80 3.35
N ILE A 175 -2.19 2.83 2.54
CA ILE A 175 -3.29 3.78 2.76
C ILE A 175 -4.64 3.06 2.76
N LEU A 176 -4.88 2.15 1.80
CA LEU A 176 -6.20 1.53 1.65
C LEU A 176 -6.54 0.58 2.80
N HIS A 177 -5.65 -0.34 3.15
CA HIS A 177 -5.92 -1.39 4.13
C HIS A 177 -5.65 -0.94 5.57
N GLN A 178 -4.68 -0.06 5.78
CA GLN A 178 -4.35 0.44 7.12
C GLN A 178 -5.20 1.65 7.47
N LEU A 179 -5.27 2.69 6.63
CA LEU A 179 -6.01 3.91 6.98
C LEU A 179 -7.51 3.81 6.65
N HIS A 180 -7.90 3.65 5.39
CA HIS A 180 -9.33 3.70 4.98
C HIS A 180 -10.17 2.56 5.54
N LYS A 181 -9.84 1.32 5.14
CA LYS A 181 -10.55 0.10 5.60
C LYS A 181 -10.32 -0.07 7.11
N GLY A 182 -9.07 0.10 7.54
CA GLY A 182 -8.61 -0.18 8.90
C GLY A 182 -8.97 0.87 9.94
N VAL A 183 -8.20 1.94 10.04
CA VAL A 183 -8.35 2.94 11.10
C VAL A 183 -9.69 3.67 10.98
N PHE A 184 -10.01 4.19 9.79
CA PHE A 184 -11.23 4.95 9.59
C PHE A 184 -12.47 4.06 9.72
N LYS A 185 -12.66 3.06 8.86
CA LYS A 185 -13.89 2.27 8.87
C LYS A 185 -13.98 1.26 10.03
N ASP A 186 -12.95 0.46 10.33
CA ASP A 186 -13.09 -0.58 11.37
C ASP A 186 -13.14 0.00 12.80
N HIS A 187 -12.61 1.21 13.02
CA HIS A 187 -12.50 1.81 14.35
C HIS A 187 -13.20 3.17 14.47
N ILE A 188 -12.78 4.19 13.72
CA ILE A 188 -13.28 5.56 13.92
C ILE A 188 -14.77 5.69 13.61
N VAL A 189 -15.26 5.07 12.54
CA VAL A 189 -16.68 5.05 12.20
C VAL A 189 -17.48 4.35 13.31
N SER A 190 -17.02 3.20 13.79
CA SER A 190 -17.66 2.46 14.89
C SER A 190 -17.72 3.28 16.18
N TRP A 191 -16.60 3.82 16.65
CA TRP A 191 -16.53 4.58 17.91
C TRP A 191 -17.35 5.87 17.86
N ALA A 192 -17.30 6.61 16.75
CA ALA A 192 -18.09 7.82 16.61
C ALA A 192 -19.60 7.52 16.45
N SER A 193 -19.96 6.37 15.86
CA SER A 193 -21.36 5.95 15.78
C SER A 193 -21.91 5.51 17.13
N ALA A 194 -21.11 4.84 17.96
CA ALA A 194 -21.45 4.59 19.37
C ALA A 194 -21.61 5.89 20.17
N ALA A 195 -20.76 6.90 19.93
CA ALA A 195 -20.81 8.19 20.62
C ALA A 195 -21.97 9.13 20.20
N VAL A 196 -22.64 8.84 19.08
CA VAL A 196 -23.79 9.62 18.54
C VAL A 196 -25.10 8.84 18.63
N GLY A 197 -25.04 7.51 18.54
CA GLY A 197 -26.16 6.61 18.29
C GLY A 197 -26.34 6.34 16.78
N GLU A 198 -26.32 5.07 16.38
CA GLU A 198 -26.35 4.64 14.96
C GLU A 198 -27.54 5.20 14.18
N VAL A 199 -28.74 5.17 14.77
CA VAL A 199 -29.98 5.72 14.16
C VAL A 199 -29.84 7.21 13.84
N LYS A 200 -29.16 7.97 14.71
CA LYS A 200 -28.93 9.41 14.52
C LYS A 200 -27.84 9.66 13.47
N VAL A 201 -26.80 8.82 13.42
CA VAL A 201 -25.79 8.85 12.34
C VAL A 201 -26.44 8.58 10.98
N ASP A 202 -27.25 7.54 10.86
CA ASP A 202 -27.97 7.23 9.61
C ASP A 202 -28.91 8.37 9.20
N HIS A 203 -29.67 8.93 10.14
CA HIS A 203 -30.51 10.10 9.87
C HIS A 203 -29.70 11.31 9.39
N HIS A 204 -28.54 11.58 9.98
CA HIS A 204 -27.64 12.66 9.55
C HIS A 204 -27.09 12.40 8.14
N PHE A 205 -26.66 11.18 7.82
CA PHE A 205 -26.26 10.78 6.46
C PHE A 205 -27.39 10.93 5.42
N GLN A 206 -28.63 10.63 5.80
CA GLN A 206 -29.82 10.76 4.94
C GLN A 206 -30.24 12.22 4.72
N THR A 207 -30.01 13.10 5.70
CA THR A 207 -30.39 14.53 5.66
C THR A 207 -29.27 15.46 5.16
N MET A 208 -28.06 14.94 4.93
CA MET A 208 -26.98 15.69 4.28
C MET A 208 -27.40 16.27 2.93
N ASN A 209 -27.22 17.60 2.78
CA ASN A 209 -27.50 18.33 1.56
C ASN A 209 -26.86 17.67 0.33
N TYR A 210 -27.62 17.56 -0.75
CA TYR A 210 -27.11 17.03 -2.01
C TYR A 210 -26.05 17.96 -2.62
N HIS A 211 -24.91 17.40 -3.01
CA HIS A 211 -23.87 18.08 -3.76
C HIS A 211 -23.39 17.17 -4.91
N PRO A 212 -23.25 17.65 -6.16
CA PRO A 212 -22.94 16.79 -7.31
C PRO A 212 -21.64 15.97 -7.19
N THR A 213 -20.66 16.46 -6.42
CA THR A 213 -19.34 15.81 -6.24
C THR A 213 -19.23 14.93 -4.98
N LEU A 214 -20.29 14.85 -4.17
CA LEU A 214 -20.31 14.08 -2.93
C LEU A 214 -21.33 12.94 -3.03
N ARG A 215 -20.97 11.75 -2.52
CA ARG A 215 -21.90 10.62 -2.47
C ARG A 215 -22.95 10.89 -1.40
N HIS A 216 -24.22 10.84 -1.79
CA HIS A 216 -25.35 11.00 -0.88
C HIS A 216 -25.86 9.63 -0.39
N PHE A 217 -25.86 9.42 0.92
CA PHE A 217 -26.12 8.14 1.57
C PHE A 217 -27.61 7.99 1.93
N LYS A 218 -28.45 7.81 0.90
CA LYS A 218 -29.94 7.77 0.99
C LYS A 218 -30.55 6.79 2.00
N LYS A 219 -29.78 5.80 2.47
CA LYS A 219 -30.21 4.77 3.43
C LYS A 219 -29.36 4.76 4.71
N GLY A 220 -28.58 5.82 4.95
CA GLY A 220 -27.51 5.79 5.95
C GLY A 220 -26.34 4.91 5.53
N ILE A 221 -25.61 4.40 6.52
CA ILE A 221 -24.43 3.54 6.38
C ILE A 221 -24.60 2.17 7.03
N SER A 222 -25.49 2.01 8.03
CA SER A 222 -25.62 0.77 8.82
C SER A 222 -26.10 -0.44 8.01
N LEU A 223 -26.83 -0.21 6.91
CA LEU A 223 -27.34 -1.27 6.03
C LEU A 223 -26.30 -1.78 5.01
N THR A 224 -25.10 -1.19 4.95
CA THR A 224 -24.05 -1.57 3.99
C THR A 224 -23.05 -2.52 4.64
N SER A 225 -23.15 -3.81 4.32
CA SER A 225 -22.28 -4.86 4.83
C SER A 225 -20.95 -4.99 4.07
N GLN A 226 -20.94 -4.68 2.76
CA GLN A 226 -19.75 -4.68 1.91
C GLN A 226 -19.43 -3.25 1.47
N TRP A 227 -18.19 -2.84 1.70
CA TRP A 227 -17.69 -1.51 1.38
C TRP A 227 -16.49 -1.58 0.43
N THR A 228 -16.50 -0.76 -0.61
CA THR A 228 -15.35 -0.55 -1.50
C THR A 228 -14.43 0.58 -1.02
N GLY A 229 -13.18 0.62 -1.47
CA GLY A 229 -12.25 1.73 -1.18
C GLY A 229 -12.82 3.10 -1.58
N THR A 230 -13.46 3.17 -2.75
CA THR A 230 -14.18 4.37 -3.23
C THR A 230 -15.33 4.79 -2.30
N GLU A 231 -15.97 3.86 -1.61
CA GLU A 231 -17.05 4.18 -0.66
C GLU A 231 -16.52 4.68 0.67
N HIS A 232 -15.41 4.12 1.19
CA HIS A 232 -14.70 4.69 2.34
C HIS A 232 -14.27 6.14 2.06
N LYS A 233 -13.54 6.37 0.96
CA LYS A 233 -13.09 7.72 0.54
C LYS A 233 -14.24 8.72 0.35
N ASN A 234 -15.46 8.26 0.03
CA ASN A 234 -16.62 9.14 -0.06
C ASN A 234 -17.34 9.36 1.27
N MET A 235 -17.29 8.41 2.20
CA MET A 235 -17.78 8.59 3.57
C MET A 235 -16.91 9.62 4.31
N GLU A 236 -15.59 9.51 4.20
CA GLU A 236 -14.60 10.39 4.85
C GLU A 236 -14.84 11.88 4.57
N LYS A 237 -15.20 12.23 3.32
CA LYS A 237 -15.51 13.61 2.89
C LYS A 237 -16.68 14.25 3.63
N VAL A 238 -17.63 13.46 4.12
CA VAL A 238 -18.87 13.95 4.76
C VAL A 238 -18.94 13.64 6.25
N PHE A 239 -18.06 12.76 6.77
CA PHE A 239 -18.21 12.20 8.12
C PHE A 239 -18.16 13.26 9.23
N LEU A 240 -17.30 14.28 9.13
CA LEU A 240 -17.29 15.38 10.10
C LEU A 240 -18.59 16.20 10.10
N GLY A 241 -19.22 16.35 8.93
CA GLY A 241 -20.53 17.00 8.83
C GLY A 241 -21.63 16.17 9.50
N VAL A 242 -21.57 14.86 9.37
CA VAL A 242 -22.48 13.90 10.05
C VAL A 242 -22.33 13.96 11.57
N LEU A 243 -21.11 14.14 12.10
CA LEU A 243 -20.87 14.25 13.55
C LEU A 243 -21.10 15.66 14.13
N ALA A 244 -21.27 16.68 13.29
CA ALA A 244 -21.35 18.08 13.72
C ALA A 244 -22.52 18.30 14.71
N ASN A 245 -22.21 18.86 15.88
CA ASN A 245 -23.15 19.07 16.99
C ASN A 245 -23.90 17.81 17.46
N ALA A 246 -23.42 16.61 17.11
CA ALA A 246 -24.11 15.35 17.36
C ALA A 246 -23.63 14.62 18.63
N THR A 247 -22.42 14.93 19.10
CA THR A 247 -21.66 14.28 20.19
C THR A 247 -20.65 15.25 20.83
N ASP A 248 -19.83 14.79 21.77
CA ASP A 248 -18.82 15.60 22.48
C ASP A 248 -17.78 16.22 21.50
N PRO A 249 -17.39 17.49 21.67
CA PRO A 249 -16.39 18.14 20.82
C PRO A 249 -15.06 17.40 20.72
N LYS A 250 -14.61 16.68 21.77
CA LYS A 250 -13.39 15.85 21.73
C LYS A 250 -13.54 14.66 20.78
N VAL A 251 -14.73 14.06 20.65
CA VAL A 251 -14.98 13.02 19.64
C VAL A 251 -14.74 13.61 18.25
N ILE A 252 -15.35 14.76 17.96
CA ILE A 252 -15.19 15.45 16.67
C ILE A 252 -13.71 15.79 16.41
N LEU A 253 -12.97 16.28 17.42
CA LEU A 253 -11.54 16.56 17.31
C LEU A 253 -10.68 15.31 17.09
N ALA A 254 -11.01 14.19 17.74
CA ALA A 254 -10.31 12.91 17.54
C ALA A 254 -10.55 12.35 16.13
N VAL A 255 -11.81 12.33 15.68
CA VAL A 255 -12.17 11.93 14.31
C VAL A 255 -11.49 12.82 13.27
N ARG A 256 -11.50 14.15 13.50
CA ARG A 256 -10.81 15.10 12.64
C ARG A 256 -9.31 14.84 12.57
N GLY A 257 -8.64 14.54 13.68
CA GLY A 257 -7.21 14.22 13.70
C GLY A 257 -6.86 13.05 12.77
N ILE A 258 -7.70 12.02 12.70
CA ILE A 258 -7.51 10.91 11.74
C ILE A 258 -7.84 11.32 10.30
N LEU A 259 -8.93 12.05 10.07
CA LEU A 259 -9.30 12.47 8.71
C LEU A 259 -8.27 13.43 8.11
N ASP A 260 -7.84 14.45 8.86
CA ASP A 260 -6.77 15.37 8.46
C ASP A 260 -5.49 14.56 8.18
N PHE A 261 -5.15 13.55 8.99
CA PHE A 261 -4.01 12.66 8.73
C PHE A 261 -4.16 11.88 7.40
N ILE A 262 -5.34 11.31 7.14
CA ILE A 262 -5.63 10.60 5.89
C ILE A 262 -5.48 11.53 4.69
N TYR A 263 -6.00 12.75 4.76
CA TYR A 263 -5.87 13.73 3.68
C TYR A 263 -4.41 14.14 3.44
N TYR A 264 -3.62 14.37 4.50
CA TYR A 264 -2.20 14.67 4.34
C TYR A 264 -1.41 13.48 3.78
N ALA A 265 -1.69 12.24 4.21
CA ALA A 265 -1.01 11.04 3.71
C ALA A 265 -1.30 10.71 2.23
N HIS A 266 -2.31 11.36 1.63
CA HIS A 266 -2.61 11.28 0.19
C HIS A 266 -1.85 12.28 -0.68
N PHE A 267 -1.03 13.17 -0.09
CA PHE A 267 -0.34 14.17 -0.89
C PHE A 267 0.69 13.47 -1.79
N GLU A 268 0.53 13.67 -3.10
CA GLU A 268 1.45 13.17 -4.14
C GLU A 268 2.87 13.74 -3.97
N VAL A 269 2.98 14.88 -3.29
CA VAL A 269 4.23 15.55 -2.93
C VAL A 269 4.15 16.05 -1.49
N HIS A 270 5.09 15.61 -0.66
CA HIS A 270 5.25 16.09 0.71
C HIS A 270 6.36 17.13 0.82
N THR A 271 6.24 17.99 1.83
CA THR A 271 7.27 18.95 2.26
C THR A 271 7.44 18.84 3.77
N ASP A 272 8.52 19.35 4.36
CA ASP A 272 8.64 19.37 5.83
C ASP A 272 7.47 20.09 6.51
N LYS A 273 6.88 21.08 5.83
CA LYS A 273 5.65 21.74 6.26
C LYS A 273 4.42 20.82 6.22
N SER A 274 4.21 20.04 5.16
CA SER A 274 3.06 19.10 5.12
C SER A 274 3.28 17.89 6.03
N LEU A 275 4.52 17.43 6.21
CA LEU A 275 4.89 16.41 7.20
C LEU A 275 4.67 16.91 8.64
N ALA A 276 4.97 18.18 8.94
CA ALA A 276 4.63 18.78 10.22
C ALA A 276 3.10 18.84 10.45
N GLN A 277 2.30 19.08 9.41
CA GLN A 277 0.83 19.04 9.50
C GLN A 277 0.30 17.61 9.66
N LEU A 278 0.86 16.63 8.94
CA LEU A 278 0.56 15.20 9.11
C LEU A 278 0.81 14.76 10.57
N ASN A 279 1.96 15.11 11.14
CA ASN A 279 2.27 14.83 12.55
C ASN A 279 1.34 15.59 13.51
N ALA A 280 0.99 16.85 13.22
CA ALA A 280 0.06 17.62 14.04
C ALA A 280 -1.35 16.99 14.08
N ALA A 281 -1.82 16.42 12.96
CA ALA A 281 -3.08 15.69 12.89
C ALA A 281 -3.05 14.41 13.76
N TRP A 282 -1.93 13.67 13.73
CA TRP A 282 -1.70 12.51 14.59
C TRP A 282 -1.69 12.87 16.09
N VAL A 283 -0.99 13.94 16.46
CA VAL A 283 -0.98 14.49 17.83
C VAL A 283 -2.38 14.96 18.24
N ALA A 284 -3.16 15.56 17.33
CA ALA A 284 -4.53 15.97 17.61
C ALA A 284 -5.46 14.77 17.92
N PHE A 285 -5.33 13.66 17.19
CA PHE A 285 -6.03 12.42 17.56
C PHE A 285 -5.58 11.93 18.95
N HIS A 286 -4.27 11.84 19.19
CA HIS A 286 -3.73 11.39 20.48
C HIS A 286 -4.16 12.24 21.68
N LYS A 287 -4.28 13.56 21.50
CA LYS A 287 -4.71 14.51 22.53
C LYS A 287 -6.18 14.34 22.94
N ASN A 288 -7.03 13.84 22.03
CA ASN A 288 -8.49 13.81 22.23
C ASN A 288 -9.06 12.40 22.41
N LYS A 289 -8.38 11.35 21.94
CA LYS A 289 -8.91 9.97 21.90
C LYS A 289 -9.34 9.38 23.25
N SER A 290 -8.86 9.91 24.39
CA SER A 290 -9.31 9.44 25.71
C SER A 290 -10.81 9.55 25.90
N ILE A 291 -11.50 10.44 25.16
CA ILE A 291 -12.96 10.54 25.18
C ILE A 291 -13.67 9.21 24.89
N PHE A 292 -13.08 8.32 24.08
CA PHE A 292 -13.66 7.00 23.82
C PHE A 292 -13.47 6.02 24.99
N GLN A 293 -12.52 6.26 25.89
CA GLN A 293 -12.43 5.58 27.19
C GLN A 293 -13.42 6.22 28.19
N ASP A 294 -13.48 7.56 28.24
CA ASP A 294 -14.37 8.32 29.12
C ASP A 294 -15.86 8.01 28.86
N LEU A 295 -16.22 7.66 27.62
CA LEU A 295 -17.56 7.22 27.18
C LEU A 295 -17.76 5.69 27.21
N GLU A 296 -16.80 4.92 27.74
CA GLU A 296 -16.81 3.44 27.80
C GLU A 296 -16.89 2.72 26.43
N ILE A 297 -16.67 3.43 25.32
CA ILE A 297 -16.75 2.93 23.94
C ILE A 297 -15.54 2.05 23.56
N GLN A 298 -14.34 2.39 24.05
CA GLN A 298 -13.10 1.69 23.72
C GLN A 298 -12.16 1.67 24.93
N GLN A 299 -11.86 0.48 25.47
CA GLN A 299 -11.04 0.34 26.67
C GLN A 299 -9.55 0.65 26.44
N HIS A 300 -9.00 0.34 25.26
CA HIS A 300 -7.58 0.52 24.96
C HIS A 300 -7.30 0.91 23.49
N PHE A 301 -6.19 1.60 23.23
CA PHE A 301 -5.75 1.96 21.88
C PHE A 301 -4.57 1.11 21.35
N ASN A 302 -4.27 -0.03 21.98
CA ASN A 302 -3.27 -0.97 21.49
C ASN A 302 -3.80 -1.75 20.27
N ILE A 303 -3.83 -1.08 19.12
CA ILE A 303 -4.38 -1.59 17.86
C ILE A 303 -3.28 -1.48 16.80
N SER A 304 -2.92 -2.59 16.16
CA SER A 304 -1.81 -2.66 15.20
C SER A 304 -1.93 -1.62 14.07
N LYS A 305 -3.13 -1.50 13.46
CA LYS A 305 -3.39 -0.51 12.41
C LYS A 305 -3.21 0.95 12.89
N VAL A 306 -3.57 1.24 14.15
CA VAL A 306 -3.39 2.57 14.77
C VAL A 306 -1.92 2.81 15.14
N HIS A 307 -1.17 1.79 15.54
CA HIS A 307 0.27 1.88 15.75
C HIS A 307 1.01 2.25 14.46
N ASN A 308 0.63 1.64 13.33
CA ASN A 308 1.29 1.84 12.05
C ASN A 308 1.19 3.28 11.51
N ILE A 309 0.18 4.05 11.94
CA ILE A 309 0.03 5.48 11.59
C ILE A 309 1.31 6.26 11.88
N LYS A 310 2.00 5.98 12.99
CA LYS A 310 3.23 6.69 13.37
C LYS A 310 4.35 6.52 12.33
N HIS A 311 4.38 5.39 11.61
CA HIS A 311 5.45 5.03 10.69
C HIS A 311 5.36 5.74 9.34
N TYR A 312 4.19 6.30 8.97
CA TYR A 312 4.04 7.06 7.73
C TYR A 312 5.02 8.24 7.64
N LEU A 313 5.27 8.95 8.74
CA LEU A 313 6.18 10.10 8.73
C LEU A 313 7.60 9.69 8.34
N ASP A 314 8.06 8.58 8.92
CA ASP A 314 9.38 8.01 8.64
C ASP A 314 9.41 7.44 7.21
N SER A 315 8.43 6.60 6.85
CA SER A 315 8.34 6.01 5.50
C SER A 315 8.22 7.04 4.38
N ILE A 316 7.59 8.19 4.59
CA ILE A 316 7.50 9.23 3.54
C ILE A 316 8.84 9.94 3.36
N ARG A 317 9.60 10.16 4.44
CA ARG A 317 10.96 10.73 4.37
C ARG A 317 11.95 9.77 3.72
N GLU A 318 11.82 8.49 4.04
CA GLU A 318 12.68 7.44 3.48
C GLU A 318 12.33 7.13 2.02
N LEU A 319 11.04 6.92 1.69
CA LEU A 319 10.61 6.29 0.44
C LEU A 319 9.78 7.21 -0.49
N GLY A 320 9.54 8.47 -0.12
CA GLY A 320 8.76 9.42 -0.91
C GLY A 320 7.25 9.33 -0.62
N SER A 321 6.41 9.92 -1.47
CA SER A 321 4.97 9.95 -1.21
C SER A 321 4.38 8.54 -1.09
N ALA A 322 3.40 8.37 -0.22
CA ALA A 322 2.80 7.06 0.03
C ALA A 322 2.08 6.48 -1.21
N ALA A 323 1.79 7.30 -2.23
CA ALA A 323 1.31 6.84 -3.53
C ALA A 323 2.30 5.87 -4.22
N GLY A 324 3.62 6.05 -4.02
CA GLY A 324 4.66 5.23 -4.64
C GLY A 324 4.74 3.78 -4.14
N TYR A 325 4.07 3.45 -3.03
CA TYR A 325 4.12 2.12 -2.41
C TYR A 325 2.76 1.62 -1.87
N ASN A 326 1.65 2.30 -2.19
CA ASN A 326 0.29 1.93 -1.80
C ASN A 326 -0.27 0.79 -2.68
N SER A 327 -0.99 -0.16 -2.08
CA SER A 327 -1.49 -1.36 -2.78
C SER A 327 -2.66 -1.09 -3.74
N GLU A 328 -3.18 0.14 -3.82
CA GLU A 328 -4.30 0.46 -4.74
C GLU A 328 -3.92 0.24 -6.21
N ALA A 329 -2.68 0.54 -6.59
CA ALA A 329 -2.19 0.34 -7.96
C ALA A 329 -2.09 -1.16 -8.31
N THR A 330 -1.60 -1.99 -7.37
CA THR A 330 -1.47 -3.43 -7.58
C THR A 330 -2.81 -4.17 -7.45
N GLU A 331 -3.71 -3.74 -6.55
CA GLU A 331 -5.07 -4.28 -6.44
C GLU A 331 -5.90 -4.00 -7.71
N ARG A 332 -5.63 -2.88 -8.41
CA ARG A 332 -6.23 -2.60 -9.72
C ARG A 332 -5.75 -3.59 -10.78
N LEU A 333 -4.44 -3.78 -10.93
CA LEU A 333 -3.85 -4.72 -11.89
C LEU A 333 -4.27 -6.18 -11.60
N HIS A 334 -4.46 -6.54 -10.32
CA HIS A 334 -4.95 -7.86 -9.92
C HIS A 334 -6.38 -8.17 -10.43
N ILE A 335 -7.22 -7.16 -10.70
CA ILE A 335 -8.51 -7.39 -11.38
C ILE A 335 -8.25 -7.87 -12.80
N ASP A 336 -7.48 -7.11 -13.56
CA ASP A 336 -7.28 -7.35 -15.00
C ASP A 336 -6.43 -8.61 -15.25
N LEU A 337 -5.43 -8.88 -14.40
CA LEU A 337 -4.49 -10.01 -14.56
C LEU A 337 -4.95 -11.34 -13.92
N ALA A 338 -5.77 -11.31 -12.86
CA ALA A 338 -6.15 -12.53 -12.11
C ALA A 338 -7.65 -12.79 -12.01
N LYS A 339 -8.53 -11.79 -12.23
CA LYS A 339 -9.99 -11.97 -12.20
C LYS A 339 -10.65 -11.96 -13.57
N VAL A 340 -10.04 -11.30 -14.55
CA VAL A 340 -10.52 -11.22 -15.95
C VAL A 340 -9.76 -12.18 -16.88
N GLY A 341 -8.65 -12.77 -16.41
CA GLY A 341 -7.86 -13.78 -17.14
C GLY A 341 -8.49 -15.17 -17.27
N TYR A 342 -9.78 -15.33 -16.95
CA TYR A 342 -10.57 -16.57 -17.06
C TYR A 342 -11.88 -16.30 -17.82
#